data_AF-A0A2E7MXL7-F1
#
_entry.id   AF-A0A2E7MXL7-F1
#
_cell.length_a   1.000
_cell.length_b   1.000
_cell.length_c   1.000
_cell.angle_alpha   90.00
_cell.angle_beta   90.00
_cell.angle_gamma   90.00
#
_symmetry.space_group_name_H-M   'P 1'
#
loop_
_entity.id
_entity.type
_entity.pdbx_description
1 polymer ?
#
loop_
_entity_poly.entity_id
_entity_poly.type
_entity_poly.pdbx_seq_one_letter_code
_entity_poly.pdbx_strand_id
1 'polypeptide(L)'
;MLDKFVVGIKGSYRTHPLPDLPNFKVVDWENQGVIEKADVFVQANILENKFFRKFRAQYEHIRDSGKPYIVVESSVFRRNMPFPPHPKAYHRWSWTSYFRDEGNYCNDNCPDDRWKQIQKDQNIDIKDWKSGGEYILLAMQRPGDSSLKNLMAKHRTFDNFIANTIAEIRKYTDRPIVARMHPARMDRQRQALEKIDTSGITVSKNMHGSGNLEGGAGLYEDFKNAYAVVGFNSNALTESICEGIPTFSLCPSSMAWECSNKNLNTLENLEYFDRQQWLNNLGYCQWREDEIARGDPWYHLLKGII
;
A
#
# COMPACT_ATOMS: atom_id res chain seq x y z
N MET A 1 -0.98 2.39 -30.26
CA MET A 1 -1.21 2.34 -28.79
C MET A 1 -0.90 3.67 -28.11
N LEU A 2 0.10 4.43 -28.56
CA LEU A 2 0.40 5.76 -28.02
C LEU A 2 -0.75 6.78 -28.20
N ASP A 3 -1.61 6.57 -29.21
CA ASP A 3 -2.74 7.45 -29.53
C ASP A 3 -4.01 7.16 -28.73
N LYS A 4 -3.97 6.21 -27.78
CA LYS A 4 -5.14 5.84 -26.97
C LYS A 4 -5.55 7.02 -26.10
N PHE A 5 -6.81 7.44 -26.20
CA PHE A 5 -7.33 8.56 -25.44
C PHE A 5 -7.63 8.14 -24.00
N VAL A 6 -6.88 8.69 -23.04
CA VAL A 6 -6.98 8.35 -21.61
C VAL A 6 -7.76 9.42 -20.87
N VAL A 7 -8.86 9.03 -20.23
CA VAL A 7 -9.76 9.95 -19.54
C VAL A 7 -9.81 9.68 -18.04
N GLY A 8 -9.50 10.71 -17.25
CA GLY A 8 -9.84 10.78 -15.83
C GLY A 8 -11.16 11.53 -15.62
N ILE A 9 -12.03 11.02 -14.76
CA ILE A 9 -13.29 11.69 -14.42
C ILE A 9 -13.11 12.39 -13.08
N LYS A 10 -13.25 13.73 -13.04
CA LYS A 10 -13.12 14.52 -11.80
C LYS A 10 -14.00 13.95 -10.70
N GLY A 11 -13.40 13.70 -9.54
CA GLY A 11 -14.03 13.01 -8.43
C GLY A 11 -13.38 11.65 -8.22
N SER A 12 -13.65 10.68 -9.11
CA SER A 12 -12.98 9.38 -9.12
C SER A 12 -11.48 9.50 -9.40
N TYR A 13 -11.08 10.40 -10.29
CA TYR A 13 -9.71 10.86 -10.44
C TYR A 13 -9.49 12.17 -9.67
N ARG A 14 -8.51 12.16 -8.76
CA ARG A 14 -8.17 13.27 -7.85
C ARG A 14 -6.80 13.03 -7.23
N THR A 15 -6.22 14.06 -6.62
CA THR A 15 -5.05 14.00 -5.71
C THR A 15 -3.75 13.40 -6.27
N HIS A 16 -3.71 13.04 -7.56
CA HIS A 16 -2.54 12.47 -8.24
C HIS A 16 -2.28 13.24 -9.53
N PRO A 17 -1.01 13.45 -9.92
CA PRO A 17 -0.65 14.11 -11.16
C PRO A 17 -1.02 13.21 -12.35
N LEU A 18 -1.38 13.84 -13.47
CA LEU A 18 -1.65 13.18 -14.74
C LEU A 18 -0.47 13.45 -15.70
N PRO A 19 -0.14 12.55 -16.64
CA PRO A 19 0.82 12.85 -17.69
C PRO A 19 0.48 14.11 -18.49
N ASP A 20 1.51 14.89 -18.82
CA ASP A 20 1.41 16.08 -19.68
C ASP A 20 1.53 15.66 -21.16
N LEU A 21 0.68 14.71 -21.53
CA LEU A 21 0.60 14.17 -22.89
C LEU A 21 -0.73 14.58 -23.54
N PRO A 22 -0.76 14.88 -24.85
CA PRO A 22 -1.99 15.33 -25.52
C PRO A 22 -3.17 14.36 -25.45
N ASN A 23 -2.90 13.06 -25.27
CA ASN A 23 -3.91 12.01 -25.21
C ASN A 23 -4.47 11.79 -23.78
N PHE A 24 -3.99 12.53 -22.78
CA PHE A 24 -4.46 12.44 -21.40
C PHE A 24 -5.36 13.64 -21.05
N LYS A 25 -6.55 13.38 -20.48
CA LYS A 25 -7.46 14.46 -20.08
C LYS A 25 -8.24 14.13 -18.82
N VAL A 26 -8.38 15.12 -17.93
CA VAL A 26 -9.38 15.07 -16.85
C VAL A 26 -10.60 15.88 -17.25
N VAL A 27 -11.80 15.31 -17.15
CA VAL A 27 -13.08 15.98 -17.48
C VAL A 27 -14.07 15.92 -16.32
N ASP A 28 -14.96 16.90 -16.26
CA ASP A 28 -16.13 16.88 -15.38
C ASP A 28 -17.07 15.72 -15.77
N TRP A 29 -17.79 15.18 -14.79
CA TRP A 29 -18.70 14.05 -15.00
C TRP A 29 -19.80 14.37 -16.01
N GLU A 30 -20.23 15.63 -16.11
CA GLU A 30 -21.27 16.09 -17.01
C GLU A 30 -20.83 16.02 -18.49
N ASN A 31 -19.52 15.91 -18.78
CA ASN A 31 -18.99 15.86 -20.14
C ASN A 31 -19.02 14.45 -20.74
N GLN A 32 -20.22 13.86 -20.79
CA GLN A 32 -20.44 12.47 -21.24
C GLN A 32 -19.91 12.22 -22.65
N GLY A 33 -20.05 13.17 -23.57
CA GLY A 33 -19.54 13.02 -24.95
C GLY A 33 -18.02 12.90 -25.07
N VAL A 34 -17.23 13.36 -24.09
CA VAL A 34 -15.79 13.10 -24.03
C VAL A 34 -15.50 11.78 -23.31
N ILE A 35 -16.22 11.48 -22.24
CA ILE A 35 -16.10 10.23 -21.46
C ILE A 35 -16.36 9.01 -22.35
N GLU A 36 -17.40 9.04 -23.19
CA GLU A 36 -17.75 7.96 -24.12
C GLU A 36 -16.64 7.66 -25.14
N LYS A 37 -15.84 8.67 -25.50
CA LYS A 37 -14.71 8.56 -26.45
C LYS A 37 -13.44 8.01 -25.83
N ALA A 38 -13.37 7.86 -24.50
CA ALA A 38 -12.19 7.31 -23.84
C ALA A 38 -11.85 5.92 -24.40
N ASP A 39 -10.59 5.66 -24.72
CA ASP A 39 -10.11 4.30 -24.96
C ASP A 39 -9.73 3.62 -23.64
N VAL A 40 -9.21 4.40 -22.71
CA VAL A 40 -8.72 3.97 -21.40
C VAL A 40 -9.21 4.95 -20.34
N PHE A 41 -9.58 4.46 -19.17
CA PHE A 41 -9.85 5.33 -18.02
C PHE A 41 -8.67 5.41 -17.06
N VAL A 42 -8.63 6.45 -16.25
CA VAL A 42 -7.73 6.53 -15.10
C VAL A 42 -8.49 7.03 -13.87
N GLN A 43 -8.30 6.36 -12.74
CA GLN A 43 -8.96 6.69 -11.47
C GLN A 43 -7.96 6.64 -10.31
N ALA A 44 -8.27 7.37 -9.24
CA ALA A 44 -7.54 7.28 -7.99
C ALA A 44 -8.21 6.27 -7.06
N ASN A 45 -7.45 5.30 -6.54
CA ASN A 45 -7.96 4.25 -5.63
C ASN A 45 -8.98 3.29 -6.33
N ILE A 46 -9.51 2.32 -5.59
CA ILE A 46 -10.51 1.32 -6.04
C ILE A 46 -11.94 1.75 -5.68
N LEU A 47 -12.95 1.06 -6.21
CA LEU A 47 -14.37 1.35 -5.98
C LEU A 47 -14.72 1.45 -4.49
N GLU A 48 -14.22 0.54 -3.66
CA GLU A 48 -14.53 0.38 -2.23
C GLU A 48 -13.88 1.46 -1.33
N ASN A 49 -13.37 2.53 -1.91
CA ASN A 49 -12.74 3.62 -1.16
C ASN A 49 -13.74 4.44 -0.32
N LYS A 50 -13.21 5.23 0.61
CA LYS A 50 -14.01 6.07 1.52
C LYS A 50 -14.92 7.10 0.82
N PHE A 51 -14.61 7.49 -0.41
CA PHE A 51 -15.43 8.39 -1.23
C PHE A 51 -16.39 7.65 -2.16
N PHE A 52 -16.48 6.31 -2.07
CA PHE A 52 -17.40 5.49 -2.83
C PHE A 52 -18.80 6.11 -2.89
N ARG A 53 -19.41 6.44 -1.74
CA ARG A 53 -20.76 7.01 -1.70
C ARG A 53 -20.91 8.30 -2.51
N LYS A 54 -19.87 9.12 -2.60
CA LYS A 54 -19.90 10.41 -3.31
C LYS A 54 -19.66 10.25 -4.81
N PHE A 55 -18.76 9.36 -5.21
CA PHE A 55 -18.31 9.21 -6.60
C PHE A 55 -18.67 7.84 -7.20
N ARG A 56 -19.63 7.14 -6.59
CA ARG A 56 -20.04 5.78 -6.94
C ARG A 56 -20.31 5.63 -8.43
N ALA A 57 -21.15 6.52 -8.99
CA ALA A 57 -21.54 6.49 -10.39
C ALA A 57 -20.33 6.55 -11.35
N GLN A 58 -19.28 7.28 -10.97
CA GLN A 58 -18.08 7.44 -11.81
C GLN A 58 -17.24 6.16 -11.81
N TYR A 59 -16.99 5.57 -10.63
CA TYR A 59 -16.25 4.31 -10.55
C TYR A 59 -17.04 3.14 -11.15
N GLU A 60 -18.36 3.08 -10.93
CA GLU A 60 -19.23 2.08 -11.55
C GLU A 60 -19.23 2.24 -13.08
N HIS A 61 -19.33 3.47 -13.59
CA HIS A 61 -19.21 3.72 -15.03
C HIS A 61 -17.88 3.23 -15.61
N ILE A 62 -16.75 3.54 -14.96
CA ILE A 62 -15.43 3.07 -15.41
C ILE A 62 -15.40 1.54 -15.47
N ARG A 63 -15.83 0.87 -14.39
CA ARG A 63 -15.89 -0.61 -14.33
C ARG A 63 -16.83 -1.20 -15.38
N ASP A 64 -18.05 -0.68 -15.47
CA ASP A 64 -19.14 -1.23 -16.28
C ASP A 64 -18.98 -0.92 -17.77
N SER A 65 -18.11 0.04 -18.12
CA SER A 65 -17.76 0.32 -19.51
C SER A 65 -17.04 -0.84 -20.22
N GLY A 66 -16.43 -1.77 -19.46
CA GLY A 66 -15.58 -2.84 -19.99
C GLY A 66 -14.27 -2.36 -20.61
N LYS A 67 -13.96 -1.06 -20.55
CA LYS A 67 -12.72 -0.48 -21.08
C LYS A 67 -11.58 -0.68 -20.07
N PRO A 68 -10.32 -0.82 -20.53
CA PRO A 68 -9.17 -0.87 -19.63
C PRO A 68 -9.09 0.41 -18.80
N TYR A 69 -8.64 0.28 -17.55
CA TYR A 69 -8.45 1.43 -16.68
C TYR A 69 -7.26 1.29 -15.75
N ILE A 70 -6.59 2.42 -15.54
CA ILE A 70 -5.46 2.58 -14.66
C ILE A 70 -5.95 3.02 -13.28
N VAL A 71 -5.38 2.45 -12.23
CA VAL A 71 -5.54 2.87 -10.85
C VAL A 71 -4.25 3.53 -10.38
N VAL A 72 -4.38 4.77 -9.90
CA VAL A 72 -3.29 5.50 -9.25
C VAL A 72 -3.49 5.57 -7.74
N GLU A 73 -2.40 5.48 -6.99
CA GLU A 73 -2.42 5.52 -5.52
C GLU A 73 -1.08 6.06 -4.98
N SER A 74 -1.03 6.35 -3.68
CA SER A 74 0.17 6.67 -2.93
C SER A 74 1.26 5.57 -3.07
N SER A 75 2.53 5.98 -3.05
CA SER A 75 3.69 5.08 -3.18
C SER A 75 3.77 3.96 -2.14
N VAL A 76 4.58 2.93 -2.44
CA VAL A 76 4.95 1.86 -1.49
C VAL A 76 6.03 2.37 -0.55
N PHE A 77 7.16 2.84 -1.11
CA PHE A 77 8.25 3.45 -0.35
C PHE A 77 7.97 4.93 -0.11
N ARG A 78 7.95 5.32 1.17
CA ARG A 78 7.56 6.67 1.61
C ARG A 78 8.58 7.35 2.51
N ARG A 79 9.55 6.61 3.04
CA ARG A 79 10.53 7.14 3.98
C ARG A 79 11.29 8.31 3.34
N ASN A 80 11.30 9.47 3.99
CA ASN A 80 11.95 10.69 3.47
C ASN A 80 11.45 11.15 2.08
N MET A 81 10.34 10.60 1.58
CA MET A 81 9.76 11.05 0.33
C MET A 81 9.12 12.43 0.55
N PRO A 82 9.34 13.41 -0.34
CA PRO A 82 8.66 14.69 -0.24
C PRO A 82 7.14 14.51 -0.36
N PHE A 83 6.39 15.36 0.33
CA PHE A 83 4.94 15.31 0.31
C PHE A 83 4.39 15.84 -1.04
N PRO A 84 3.49 15.10 -1.73
CA PRO A 84 2.80 15.60 -2.92
C PRO A 84 1.95 16.86 -2.63
N PRO A 85 1.87 17.86 -3.52
CA PRO A 85 2.48 17.89 -4.84
C PRO A 85 3.96 18.29 -4.78
N HIS A 86 4.83 17.48 -5.39
CA HIS A 86 6.25 17.78 -5.50
C HIS A 86 6.87 16.98 -6.67
N PRO A 87 7.73 17.57 -7.52
CA PRO A 87 8.32 16.86 -8.69
C PRO A 87 8.97 15.52 -8.35
N LYS A 88 9.51 15.39 -7.13
CA LYS A 88 10.14 14.17 -6.63
C LYS A 88 9.28 13.25 -5.74
N ALA A 89 7.99 13.55 -5.57
CA ALA A 89 7.08 12.67 -4.82
C ALA A 89 6.63 11.51 -5.72
N TYR A 90 6.50 10.32 -5.15
CA TYR A 90 6.19 9.09 -5.90
C TYR A 90 4.71 8.70 -5.81
N HIS A 91 4.17 8.18 -6.90
CA HIS A 91 2.83 7.59 -6.98
C HIS A 91 2.85 6.23 -7.67
N ARG A 92 2.02 5.31 -7.19
CA ARG A 92 1.79 4.01 -7.83
C ARG A 92 0.88 4.14 -9.03
N TRP A 93 1.17 3.32 -10.04
CA TRP A 93 0.41 3.20 -11.28
C TRP A 93 0.29 1.71 -11.64
N SER A 94 -0.94 1.23 -11.78
CA SER A 94 -1.22 -0.15 -12.19
C SER A 94 -2.52 -0.24 -12.96
N TRP A 95 -2.68 -1.31 -13.72
CA TRP A 95 -3.99 -1.70 -14.25
C TRP A 95 -4.89 -2.23 -13.13
N THR A 96 -6.17 -1.87 -13.22
CA THR A 96 -7.36 -2.42 -12.52
C THR A 96 -7.43 -2.33 -10.99
N SER A 97 -6.31 -2.34 -10.27
CA SER A 97 -6.24 -2.24 -8.81
C SER A 97 -4.86 -1.80 -8.34
N TYR A 98 -4.76 -1.17 -7.15
CA TYR A 98 -3.46 -0.89 -6.50
C TYR A 98 -3.02 -2.02 -5.54
N PHE A 99 -3.81 -3.08 -5.39
CA PHE A 99 -3.38 -4.24 -4.63
C PHE A 99 -2.35 -5.05 -5.40
N ARG A 100 -1.42 -5.67 -4.68
CA ARG A 100 -0.35 -6.47 -5.29
C ARG A 100 -0.89 -7.61 -6.15
N ASP A 101 -1.95 -8.28 -5.69
CA ASP A 101 -2.50 -9.52 -6.28
C ASP A 101 -3.67 -9.27 -7.23
N GLU A 102 -4.31 -8.10 -7.18
CA GLU A 102 -5.42 -7.72 -8.06
C GLU A 102 -4.99 -6.72 -9.16
N GLY A 103 -3.85 -6.06 -8.98
CA GLY A 103 -3.31 -5.09 -9.91
C GLY A 103 -2.27 -5.69 -10.84
N ASN A 104 -2.18 -5.17 -12.06
CA ASN A 104 -1.07 -5.48 -12.97
C ASN A 104 -0.17 -4.26 -13.13
N TYR A 105 1.03 -4.35 -12.54
CA TYR A 105 2.08 -3.32 -12.58
C TYR A 105 3.08 -3.51 -13.74
N CYS A 106 2.97 -4.59 -14.52
CA CYS A 106 3.91 -4.96 -15.57
C CYS A 106 5.37 -5.01 -15.07
N ASN A 107 5.58 -5.51 -13.86
CA ASN A 107 6.81 -5.32 -13.09
C ASN A 107 7.54 -6.63 -12.74
N ASP A 108 7.29 -7.71 -13.47
CA ASP A 108 7.96 -8.99 -13.24
C ASP A 108 9.42 -8.95 -13.75
N ASN A 109 10.34 -9.47 -12.93
CA ASN A 109 11.77 -9.60 -13.23
C ASN A 109 12.41 -8.30 -13.75
N CYS A 110 12.05 -7.16 -13.13
CA CYS A 110 12.59 -5.87 -13.51
C CYS A 110 14.07 -5.68 -13.11
N PRO A 111 14.82 -4.84 -13.85
CA PRO A 111 16.17 -4.45 -13.46
C PRO A 111 16.19 -3.55 -12.22
N ASP A 112 17.38 -3.29 -11.68
CA ASP A 112 17.56 -2.59 -10.40
C ASP A 112 17.63 -1.06 -10.48
N ASP A 113 17.56 -0.49 -11.68
CA ASP A 113 17.74 0.94 -11.93
C ASP A 113 16.72 1.82 -11.20
N ARG A 114 15.44 1.45 -11.28
CA ARG A 114 14.34 2.12 -10.55
C ARG A 114 14.52 2.03 -9.05
N TRP A 115 14.88 0.85 -8.55
CA TRP A 115 15.11 0.66 -7.13
C TRP A 115 16.29 1.50 -6.64
N LYS A 116 17.43 1.48 -7.33
CA LYS A 116 18.60 2.32 -7.00
C LYS A 116 18.26 3.80 -6.98
N GLN A 117 17.41 4.26 -7.90
CA GLN A 117 16.92 5.62 -7.88
C GLN A 117 16.10 5.93 -6.63
N ILE A 118 15.10 5.10 -6.30
CA ILE A 118 14.26 5.28 -5.10
C ILE A 118 15.13 5.23 -3.85
N GLN A 119 16.05 4.28 -3.77
CA GLN A 119 16.98 4.12 -2.65
C GLN A 119 17.78 5.40 -2.41
N LYS A 120 18.32 5.99 -3.48
CA LYS A 120 19.07 7.25 -3.43
C LYS A 120 18.16 8.44 -3.07
N ASP A 121 17.01 8.57 -3.72
CA ASP A 121 16.08 9.69 -3.53
C ASP A 121 15.50 9.75 -2.12
N GLN A 122 15.23 8.58 -1.53
CA GLN A 122 14.60 8.41 -0.22
C GLN A 122 15.59 8.07 0.90
N ASN A 123 16.88 7.92 0.59
CA ASN A 123 17.92 7.51 1.53
C ASN A 123 17.51 6.27 2.35
N ILE A 124 17.12 5.20 1.64
CA ILE A 124 16.67 3.95 2.26
C ILE A 124 17.86 3.00 2.40
N ASP A 125 18.11 2.59 3.64
CA ASP A 125 19.05 1.53 3.94
C ASP A 125 18.32 0.18 4.05
N ILE A 126 18.90 -0.87 3.46
CA ILE A 126 18.38 -2.23 3.51
C ILE A 126 19.24 -3.02 4.50
N LYS A 127 18.76 -3.12 5.74
CA LYS A 127 19.50 -3.70 6.86
C LYS A 127 19.51 -5.22 6.78
N ASP A 128 20.55 -5.85 7.32
CA ASP A 128 20.59 -7.30 7.49
C ASP A 128 19.42 -7.80 8.32
N TRP A 129 18.98 -9.03 8.03
CA TRP A 129 17.92 -9.67 8.78
C TRP A 129 18.31 -9.86 10.26
N LYS A 130 17.41 -9.48 11.17
CA LYS A 130 17.53 -9.72 12.61
C LYS A 130 17.02 -11.12 12.96
N SER A 131 17.67 -11.76 13.93
CA SER A 131 17.28 -13.07 14.48
C SER A 131 16.69 -13.00 15.90
N GLY A 132 16.55 -11.79 16.46
CA GLY A 132 16.07 -11.58 17.83
C GLY A 132 15.20 -10.34 17.98
N GLY A 133 14.63 -10.20 19.16
CA GLY A 133 13.77 -9.08 19.55
C GLY A 133 12.95 -9.42 20.78
N GLU A 134 12.29 -8.42 21.33
CA GLU A 134 11.60 -8.46 22.61
C GLU A 134 10.10 -8.78 22.48
N TYR A 135 9.49 -8.42 21.34
CA TYR A 135 8.04 -8.55 21.15
C TYR A 135 7.62 -8.76 19.70
N ILE A 136 6.39 -9.23 19.51
CA ILE A 136 5.69 -9.20 18.22
C ILE A 136 5.03 -7.84 18.06
N LEU A 137 5.38 -7.10 17.01
CA LEU A 137 4.74 -5.83 16.69
C LEU A 137 3.54 -6.07 15.79
N LEU A 138 2.32 -5.88 16.30
CA LEU A 138 1.09 -5.92 15.52
C LEU A 138 0.82 -4.54 14.91
N ALA A 139 1.10 -4.39 13.62
CA ALA A 139 0.85 -3.17 12.86
C ALA A 139 -0.64 -3.07 12.48
N MET A 140 -1.38 -2.22 13.18
CA MET A 140 -2.78 -1.92 12.87
C MET A 140 -2.88 -0.94 11.68
N GLN A 141 -4.05 -0.87 11.07
CA GLN A 141 -4.32 -0.02 9.91
C GLN A 141 -5.47 0.95 10.17
N ARG A 142 -5.55 2.00 9.36
CA ARG A 142 -6.58 3.04 9.45
C ARG A 142 -7.98 2.45 9.21
N PRO A 143 -8.90 2.45 10.19
CA PRO A 143 -10.27 1.98 9.95
C PRO A 143 -10.99 2.78 8.85
N GLY A 144 -11.66 2.06 7.95
CA GLY A 144 -12.37 2.63 6.79
C GLY A 144 -11.47 2.97 5.59
N ASP A 145 -10.21 2.55 5.61
CA ASP A 145 -9.33 2.63 4.44
C ASP A 145 -9.70 1.56 3.39
N SER A 146 -9.55 1.91 2.11
CA SER A 146 -9.81 0.99 0.99
C SER A 146 -8.96 -0.27 1.05
N SER A 147 -7.75 -0.17 1.63
CA SER A 147 -6.84 -1.31 1.79
C SER A 147 -7.44 -2.42 2.66
N LEU A 148 -8.45 -2.10 3.48
CA LEU A 148 -9.12 -3.05 4.35
C LEU A 148 -10.27 -3.80 3.69
N LYS A 149 -10.54 -3.61 2.39
CA LYS A 149 -11.60 -4.35 1.66
C LYS A 149 -11.55 -5.86 1.95
N ASN A 150 -10.39 -6.48 1.73
CA ASN A 150 -10.24 -7.93 1.89
C ASN A 150 -10.24 -8.35 3.37
N LEU A 151 -9.83 -7.45 4.28
CA LEU A 151 -9.96 -7.66 5.73
C LEU A 151 -11.42 -7.71 6.14
N MET A 152 -12.22 -6.76 5.66
CA MET A 152 -13.65 -6.69 5.96
C MET A 152 -14.40 -7.87 5.36
N ALA A 153 -14.05 -8.31 4.15
CA ALA A 153 -14.62 -9.51 3.53
C ALA A 153 -14.33 -10.78 4.37
N LYS A 154 -13.11 -10.92 4.89
CA LYS A 154 -12.67 -12.10 5.65
C LYS A 154 -13.14 -12.10 7.11
N HIS A 155 -12.97 -10.98 7.81
CA HIS A 155 -13.17 -10.88 9.26
C HIS A 155 -14.49 -10.20 9.67
N ARG A 156 -15.23 -9.64 8.71
CA ARG A 156 -16.48 -8.88 8.88
C ARG A 156 -16.33 -7.54 9.61
N THR A 157 -15.47 -7.48 10.63
CA THR A 157 -15.18 -6.26 11.39
C THR A 157 -13.69 -6.12 11.69
N PHE A 158 -13.27 -4.89 11.99
CA PHE A 158 -11.88 -4.57 12.28
C PHE A 158 -11.41 -5.15 13.63
N ASP A 159 -12.27 -5.12 14.65
CA ASP A 159 -12.06 -5.75 15.96
C ASP A 159 -11.94 -7.28 15.86
N ASN A 160 -12.76 -7.94 15.03
CA ASN A 160 -12.62 -9.39 14.79
C ASN A 160 -11.27 -9.74 14.16
N PHE A 161 -10.77 -8.91 13.24
CA PHE A 161 -9.43 -9.10 12.68
C PHE A 161 -8.35 -9.04 13.76
N ILE A 162 -8.40 -8.02 14.62
CA ILE A 162 -7.40 -7.85 15.69
C ILE A 162 -7.49 -9.03 16.68
N ALA A 163 -8.69 -9.37 17.15
CA ALA A 163 -8.92 -10.48 18.07
C ALA A 163 -8.40 -11.80 17.51
N ASN A 164 -8.75 -12.13 16.27
CA ASN A 164 -8.31 -13.38 15.63
C ASN A 164 -6.80 -13.41 15.44
N THR A 165 -6.19 -12.28 15.08
CA THR A 165 -4.73 -12.18 14.89
C THR A 165 -3.99 -12.35 16.22
N ILE A 166 -4.44 -11.69 17.29
CA ILE A 166 -3.86 -11.84 18.63
C ILE A 166 -3.99 -13.29 19.11
N ALA A 167 -5.19 -13.87 18.97
CA ALA A 167 -5.42 -15.26 19.37
C ALA A 167 -4.53 -16.24 18.59
N GLU A 168 -4.32 -16.01 17.29
CA GLU A 168 -3.45 -16.85 16.47
C GLU A 168 -1.97 -16.70 16.85
N ILE A 169 -1.48 -15.49 17.11
CA ILE A 169 -0.10 -15.26 17.59
C ILE A 169 0.13 -16.03 18.89
N ARG A 170 -0.78 -15.91 19.86
CA ARG A 170 -0.69 -16.57 21.17
C ARG A 170 -0.69 -18.11 21.10
N LYS A 171 -1.09 -18.73 19.99
CA LYS A 171 -1.01 -20.19 19.82
C LYS A 171 0.42 -20.68 19.57
N TYR A 172 1.27 -19.81 19.03
CA TYR A 172 2.58 -20.22 18.51
C TYR A 172 3.76 -19.52 19.20
N THR A 173 3.50 -18.55 20.07
CA THR A 173 4.53 -17.87 20.84
C THR A 173 3.98 -17.28 22.14
N ASP A 174 4.84 -17.26 23.17
CA ASP A 174 4.60 -16.57 24.45
C ASP A 174 5.21 -15.16 24.47
N ARG A 175 5.79 -14.71 23.35
CA ARG A 175 6.40 -13.37 23.27
C ARG A 175 5.35 -12.28 23.54
N PRO A 176 5.73 -11.20 24.25
CA PRO A 176 4.87 -10.03 24.38
C PRO A 176 4.41 -9.51 23.02
N ILE A 177 3.18 -8.99 22.96
CA ILE A 177 2.63 -8.37 21.76
C ILE A 177 2.51 -6.87 22.01
N VAL A 178 3.08 -6.08 21.11
CA VAL A 178 2.90 -4.63 21.08
C VAL A 178 1.98 -4.28 19.92
N ALA A 179 0.81 -3.72 20.21
CA ALA A 179 -0.11 -3.20 19.21
C ALA A 179 0.27 -1.77 18.82
N ARG A 180 0.66 -1.56 17.56
CA ARG A 180 0.89 -0.24 16.99
C ARG A 180 -0.34 0.23 16.23
N MET A 181 -1.05 1.19 16.81
CA MET A 181 -2.15 1.87 16.13
C MET A 181 -1.63 2.68 14.93
N HIS A 182 -2.43 2.75 13.88
CA HIS A 182 -2.22 3.71 12.80
C HIS A 182 -2.40 5.15 13.33
N PRO A 183 -1.56 6.14 12.93
CA PRO A 183 -1.64 7.52 13.44
C PRO A 183 -3.00 8.20 13.19
N ALA A 184 -3.61 7.93 12.03
CA ALA A 184 -4.96 8.37 11.73
C ALA A 184 -6.03 7.45 12.36
N ARG A 185 -7.12 8.04 12.86
CA ARG A 185 -8.30 7.34 13.41
C ARG A 185 -7.98 6.46 14.63
N MET A 186 -7.09 6.94 15.51
CA MET A 186 -6.76 6.26 16.77
C MET A 186 -7.98 6.06 17.68
N ASP A 187 -8.95 6.99 17.66
CA ASP A 187 -10.22 6.88 18.38
C ASP A 187 -10.95 5.56 18.06
N ARG A 188 -11.05 5.22 16.77
CA ARG A 188 -11.72 4.01 16.29
C ARG A 188 -10.92 2.75 16.57
N GLN A 189 -9.60 2.86 16.56
CA GLN A 189 -8.72 1.75 16.89
C GLN A 189 -8.77 1.41 18.38
N ARG A 190 -8.80 2.42 19.27
CA ARG A 190 -9.03 2.19 20.71
C ARG A 190 -10.39 1.55 20.97
N GLN A 191 -11.45 2.04 20.34
CA GLN A 191 -12.78 1.42 20.42
C GLN A 191 -12.80 -0.04 19.94
N ALA A 192 -11.93 -0.42 19.00
CA ALA A 192 -11.82 -1.81 18.57
C ALA A 192 -11.08 -2.67 19.60
N LEU A 193 -10.04 -2.13 20.23
CA LEU A 193 -9.28 -2.80 21.29
C LEU A 193 -10.13 -3.00 22.56
N GLU A 194 -10.98 -2.04 22.92
CA GLU A 194 -11.89 -2.13 24.07
C GLU A 194 -12.94 -3.26 23.96
N LYS A 195 -13.15 -3.80 22.76
CA LYS A 195 -14.16 -4.85 22.49
C LYS A 195 -13.61 -6.27 22.55
N ILE A 196 -12.30 -6.43 22.71
CA ILE A 196 -11.63 -7.72 22.56
C ILE A 196 -10.73 -8.00 23.76
N ASP A 197 -10.29 -9.25 23.91
CA ASP A 197 -9.32 -9.59 24.95
C ASP A 197 -7.92 -9.10 24.60
N THR A 198 -7.50 -8.01 25.24
CA THR A 198 -6.16 -7.43 25.12
C THR A 198 -5.24 -7.79 26.30
N SER A 199 -5.52 -8.87 27.04
CA SER A 199 -4.70 -9.30 28.18
C SER A 199 -3.24 -9.51 27.76
N GLY A 200 -2.30 -8.85 28.44
CA GLY A 200 -0.87 -8.93 28.12
C GLY A 200 -0.45 -8.23 26.81
N ILE A 201 -1.34 -7.48 26.16
CA ILE A 201 -1.00 -6.64 25.00
C ILE A 201 -0.64 -5.23 25.47
N THR A 202 0.47 -4.69 24.98
CA THR A 202 0.84 -3.28 25.20
C THR A 202 0.51 -2.46 23.96
N VAL A 203 -0.15 -1.32 24.12
CA VAL A 203 -0.34 -0.37 23.01
C VAL A 203 0.89 0.54 22.92
N SER A 204 1.53 0.60 21.74
CA SER A 204 2.70 1.45 21.53
C SER A 204 2.37 2.92 21.78
N LYS A 205 3.30 3.62 22.42
CA LYS A 205 3.24 5.08 22.66
C LYS A 205 4.08 5.87 21.66
N ASN A 206 4.81 5.19 20.78
CA ASN A 206 5.77 5.79 19.85
C ASN A 206 5.07 6.37 18.61
N MET A 207 4.25 7.40 18.82
CA MET A 207 3.40 8.00 17.78
C MET A 207 3.97 9.30 17.19
N HIS A 208 5.21 9.67 17.53
CA HIS A 208 5.81 10.92 17.09
C HIS A 208 6.42 10.81 15.69
N GLY A 209 6.55 11.97 15.02
CA GLY A 209 7.11 12.07 13.68
C GLY A 209 6.23 11.50 12.57
N SER A 210 5.03 11.00 12.87
CA SER A 210 4.12 10.46 11.86
C SER A 210 3.58 11.57 10.97
N GLY A 211 3.74 11.40 9.65
CA GLY A 211 3.11 12.25 8.65
C GLY A 211 1.73 11.75 8.24
N ASN A 212 1.11 12.44 7.27
CA ASN A 212 -0.17 12.01 6.68
C ASN A 212 -0.07 10.66 5.95
N LEU A 213 1.13 10.27 5.52
CA LEU A 213 1.37 9.12 4.65
C LEU A 213 2.39 8.10 5.21
N GLU A 214 3.07 8.39 6.33
CA GLU A 214 4.14 7.54 6.85
C GLU A 214 4.07 7.35 8.38
N GLY A 215 4.68 6.26 8.86
CA GLY A 215 4.68 5.89 10.28
C GLY A 215 5.57 6.76 11.17
N GLY A 216 6.46 7.56 10.58
CA GLY A 216 7.33 8.49 11.29
C GLY A 216 8.41 7.84 12.14
N ALA A 217 9.24 8.66 12.79
CA ALA A 217 10.33 8.19 13.65
C ALA A 217 9.88 7.19 14.73
N GLY A 218 8.68 7.35 15.28
CA GLY A 218 8.13 6.43 16.27
C GLY A 218 7.85 5.01 15.73
N LEU A 219 7.60 4.84 14.42
CA LEU A 219 7.52 3.50 13.82
C LEU A 219 8.88 2.79 13.88
N TYR A 220 9.95 3.52 13.58
CA TYR A 220 11.31 3.00 13.61
C TYR A 220 11.79 2.70 15.04
N GLU A 221 11.24 3.37 16.05
CA GLU A 221 11.48 2.99 17.45
C GLU A 221 10.82 1.66 17.81
N ASP A 222 9.58 1.44 17.38
CA ASP A 222 8.93 0.12 17.55
C ASP A 222 9.71 -0.99 16.79
N PHE A 223 10.28 -0.66 15.64
CA PHE A 223 11.10 -1.60 14.86
C PHE A 223 12.43 -1.99 15.52
N LYS A 224 12.98 -1.19 16.44
CA LYS A 224 14.29 -1.49 17.06
C LYS A 224 14.26 -2.85 17.77
N ASN A 225 13.22 -3.09 18.56
CA ASN A 225 13.09 -4.24 19.45
C ASN A 225 12.04 -5.26 18.99
N ALA A 226 11.37 -5.05 17.85
CA ALA A 226 10.45 -6.03 17.30
C ALA A 226 11.22 -7.30 16.86
N TYR A 227 10.78 -8.45 17.38
CA TYR A 227 11.23 -9.78 16.93
C TYR A 227 10.65 -10.10 15.55
N ALA A 228 9.36 -9.81 15.36
CA ALA A 228 8.69 -9.88 14.08
C ALA A 228 7.59 -8.81 13.99
N VAL A 229 7.24 -8.40 12.77
CA VAL A 229 6.12 -7.48 12.50
C VAL A 229 4.99 -8.24 11.83
N VAL A 230 3.80 -8.18 12.40
CA VAL A 230 2.59 -8.81 11.88
C VAL A 230 1.60 -7.74 11.44
N GLY A 231 1.03 -7.87 10.25
CA GLY A 231 -0.03 -6.98 9.78
C GLY A 231 -0.80 -7.54 8.59
N PHE A 232 -1.92 -6.92 8.24
CA PHE A 232 -2.74 -7.41 7.14
C PHE A 232 -2.12 -7.09 5.77
N ASN A 233 -2.10 -5.82 5.38
CA ASN A 233 -1.47 -5.36 4.13
C ASN A 233 -0.91 -3.92 4.24
N SER A 234 -0.49 -3.51 5.43
CA SER A 234 0.07 -2.18 5.69
C SER A 234 1.40 -1.93 4.98
N ASN A 235 1.66 -0.68 4.55
CA ASN A 235 2.99 -0.27 4.07
C ASN A 235 4.07 -0.36 5.17
N ALA A 236 3.69 -0.34 6.45
CA ALA A 236 4.63 -0.59 7.55
C ALA A 236 5.32 -1.96 7.42
N LEU A 237 4.70 -2.93 6.73
CA LEU A 237 5.29 -4.25 6.46
C LEU A 237 6.42 -4.16 5.43
N THR A 238 6.29 -3.30 4.42
CA THR A 238 7.40 -3.02 3.48
C THR A 238 8.57 -2.37 4.23
N GLU A 239 8.28 -1.41 5.11
CA GLU A 239 9.30 -0.72 5.91
C GLU A 239 10.01 -1.69 6.88
N SER A 240 9.28 -2.61 7.52
CA SER A 240 9.89 -3.60 8.42
C SER A 240 10.83 -4.56 7.70
N ILE A 241 10.52 -4.96 6.46
CA ILE A 241 11.41 -5.76 5.62
C ILE A 241 12.69 -4.98 5.27
N CYS A 242 12.58 -3.68 4.95
CA CYS A 242 13.75 -2.83 4.70
C CYS A 242 14.63 -2.69 5.95
N GLU A 243 14.00 -2.63 7.13
CA GLU A 243 14.67 -2.57 8.42
C GLU A 243 15.20 -3.93 8.93
N GLY A 244 15.11 -4.98 8.09
CA GLY A 244 15.66 -6.30 8.38
C GLY A 244 14.84 -7.07 9.41
N ILE A 245 13.55 -6.81 9.56
CA ILE A 245 12.71 -7.47 10.58
C ILE A 245 11.84 -8.53 9.90
N PRO A 246 11.88 -9.78 10.38
CA PRO A 246 10.95 -10.83 9.94
C PRO A 246 9.51 -10.32 9.95
N THR A 247 8.85 -10.38 8.80
CA THR A 247 7.55 -9.73 8.58
C THR A 247 6.52 -10.76 8.18
N PHE A 248 5.29 -10.61 8.67
CA PHE A 248 4.13 -11.45 8.35
C PHE A 248 3.05 -10.58 7.71
N SER A 249 2.81 -10.81 6.42
CA SER A 249 1.67 -10.23 5.70
C SER A 249 0.52 -11.24 5.72
N LEU A 250 -0.62 -10.85 6.29
CA LEU A 250 -1.78 -11.75 6.45
C LEU A 250 -2.76 -11.71 5.26
N CYS A 251 -2.41 -10.99 4.19
CA CYS A 251 -3.18 -10.91 2.96
C CYS A 251 -2.27 -10.75 1.72
N PRO A 252 -2.52 -11.51 0.63
CA PRO A 252 -1.76 -11.42 -0.63
C PRO A 252 -1.78 -10.03 -1.28
N SER A 253 -2.76 -9.21 -0.93
CA SER A 253 -2.87 -7.83 -1.42
C SER A 253 -1.79 -6.88 -0.87
N SER A 254 -0.96 -7.34 0.06
CA SER A 254 0.18 -6.60 0.60
C SER A 254 1.32 -6.49 -0.43
N MET A 255 1.85 -5.27 -0.60
CA MET A 255 3.06 -5.04 -1.41
C MET A 255 4.33 -5.67 -0.80
N ALA A 256 4.26 -6.14 0.45
CA ALA A 256 5.36 -6.81 1.15
C ALA A 256 5.34 -8.34 0.98
N TRP A 257 4.32 -8.90 0.33
CA TRP A 257 4.02 -10.34 0.38
C TRP A 257 5.18 -11.26 -0.05
N GLU A 258 5.93 -10.89 -1.09
CA GLU A 258 7.03 -11.69 -1.64
C GLU A 258 8.15 -11.94 -0.62
N CYS A 259 8.38 -10.98 0.27
CA CYS A 259 9.42 -11.03 1.30
C CYS A 259 8.83 -11.11 2.72
N SER A 260 7.60 -11.62 2.83
CA SER A 260 6.91 -11.87 4.09
C SER A 260 6.71 -13.37 4.35
N ASN A 261 6.79 -13.74 5.62
CA ASN A 261 6.21 -14.98 6.12
C ASN A 261 4.67 -14.91 5.96
N LYS A 262 4.03 -16.05 5.68
CA LYS A 262 2.62 -16.09 5.28
C LYS A 262 1.70 -16.71 6.35
N ASN A 263 2.26 -17.46 7.29
CA ASN A 263 1.53 -18.23 8.29
C ASN A 263 2.11 -18.00 9.68
N LEU A 264 1.29 -17.63 10.67
CA LEU A 264 1.77 -17.32 12.01
C LEU A 264 2.30 -18.54 12.78
N ASN A 265 2.04 -19.76 12.31
CA ASN A 265 2.61 -20.97 12.90
C ASN A 265 4.13 -21.09 12.76
N THR A 266 4.76 -20.27 11.90
CA THR A 266 6.22 -20.18 11.74
C THR A 266 6.83 -19.03 12.54
N LEU A 267 6.10 -18.40 13.48
CA LEU A 267 6.64 -17.28 14.28
C LEU A 267 7.95 -17.62 15.00
N GLU A 268 8.10 -18.83 15.53
CA GLU A 268 9.34 -19.27 16.17
C GLU A 268 10.31 -20.00 15.20
N ASN A 269 9.97 -20.10 13.91
CA ASN A 269 10.78 -20.72 12.86
C ASN A 269 10.76 -19.84 11.60
N LEU A 270 11.42 -18.68 11.71
CA LEU A 270 11.32 -17.60 10.73
C LEU A 270 11.97 -17.94 9.39
N GLU A 271 11.30 -17.60 8.29
CA GLU A 271 11.87 -17.57 6.95
C GLU A 271 12.47 -16.18 6.65
N TYR A 272 13.64 -16.18 6.00
CA TYR A 272 14.36 -14.99 5.55
C TYR A 272 14.44 -15.00 4.03
N PHE A 273 14.24 -13.84 3.41
CA PHE A 273 14.09 -13.71 1.97
C PHE A 273 15.24 -12.91 1.36
N ASP A 274 15.67 -13.30 0.16
CA ASP A 274 16.36 -12.36 -0.72
C ASP A 274 15.37 -11.25 -1.10
N ARG A 275 15.80 -9.99 -0.97
CA ARG A 275 14.96 -8.82 -1.17
C ARG A 275 15.20 -8.14 -2.52
N GLN A 276 16.28 -8.47 -3.23
CA GLN A 276 16.74 -7.66 -4.36
C GLN A 276 15.71 -7.63 -5.49
N GLN A 277 15.22 -8.79 -5.92
CA GLN A 277 14.25 -8.83 -7.02
C GLN A 277 12.90 -8.21 -6.63
N TRP A 278 12.47 -8.39 -5.37
CA TRP A 278 11.27 -7.74 -4.84
C TRP A 278 11.41 -6.21 -4.85
N LEU A 279 12.54 -5.68 -4.38
CA LEU A 279 12.83 -4.24 -4.42
C LEU A 279 12.85 -3.69 -5.86
N ASN A 280 13.47 -4.42 -6.79
CA ASN A 280 13.50 -4.07 -8.21
C ASN A 280 12.07 -3.98 -8.78
N ASN A 281 11.25 -5.01 -8.56
CA ASN A 281 9.88 -5.07 -9.05
C ASN A 281 9.02 -3.95 -8.44
N LEU A 282 9.15 -3.68 -7.13
CA LEU A 282 8.44 -2.58 -6.49
C LEU A 282 8.86 -1.21 -7.01
N GLY A 283 10.12 -1.05 -7.44
CA GLY A 283 10.62 0.18 -8.05
C GLY A 283 9.89 0.55 -9.35
N TYR A 284 9.41 -0.45 -10.08
CA TYR A 284 8.61 -0.29 -11.30
C TYR A 284 7.10 -0.14 -11.03
N CYS A 285 6.65 -0.22 -9.77
CA CYS A 285 5.27 0.06 -9.41
C CYS A 285 4.96 1.57 -9.26
N GLN A 286 5.99 2.40 -9.07
CA GLN A 286 5.83 3.78 -8.62
C GLN A 286 6.74 4.77 -9.34
N TRP A 287 6.27 5.99 -9.56
CA TRP A 287 6.89 6.99 -10.44
C TRP A 287 6.84 8.38 -9.80
N ARG A 288 7.89 9.18 -9.98
CA ARG A 288 7.93 10.57 -9.51
C ARG A 288 6.94 11.44 -10.30
N GLU A 289 6.50 12.56 -9.74
CA GLU A 289 5.60 13.47 -10.46
C GLU A 289 6.24 14.02 -11.75
N ASP A 290 7.56 14.24 -11.78
CA ASP A 290 8.29 14.63 -12.99
C ASP A 290 8.31 13.54 -14.07
N GLU A 291 8.46 12.28 -13.67
CA GLU A 291 8.35 11.09 -14.53
C GLU A 291 6.93 10.91 -15.04
N ILE A 292 5.93 11.14 -14.18
CA ILE A 292 4.52 11.07 -14.54
C ILE A 292 4.21 12.13 -15.61
N ALA A 293 4.66 13.37 -15.42
CA ALA A 293 4.47 14.44 -16.41
C ALA A 293 5.01 14.05 -17.79
N ARG A 294 6.14 13.34 -17.87
CA ARG A 294 6.70 12.82 -19.13
C ARG A 294 5.95 11.62 -19.73
N GLY A 295 5.08 10.97 -18.97
CA GLY A 295 4.37 9.77 -19.38
C GLY A 295 5.09 8.45 -19.12
N ASP A 296 6.18 8.44 -18.36
CA ASP A 296 6.97 7.24 -18.05
C ASP A 296 6.10 6.06 -17.52
N PRO A 297 5.18 6.22 -16.54
CA PRO A 297 4.29 5.14 -16.11
C PRO A 297 3.38 4.62 -17.22
N TRP A 298 2.91 5.49 -18.11
CA TRP A 298 2.03 5.12 -19.21
C TRP A 298 2.77 4.21 -20.19
N TYR A 299 3.98 4.61 -20.59
CA TYR A 299 4.81 3.81 -21.50
C TYR A 299 5.22 2.47 -20.88
N HIS A 300 5.45 2.44 -19.57
CA HIS A 300 5.70 1.18 -18.87
C HIS A 300 4.48 0.26 -18.88
N LEU A 301 3.30 0.77 -18.53
CA LEU A 301 2.07 -0.02 -18.44
C LEU A 301 1.55 -0.50 -19.80
N LEU A 302 1.87 0.18 -20.90
CA LEU A 302 1.52 -0.26 -22.26
C LEU A 302 2.06 -1.65 -22.61
N LYS A 303 3.12 -2.13 -21.93
CA LYS A 303 3.64 -3.50 -22.09
C LYS A 303 2.60 -4.57 -21.73
N GLY A 304 1.64 -4.25 -20.86
CA GLY A 304 0.60 -5.17 -20.40
C GLY A 304 -0.68 -5.16 -21.24
N ILE A 305 -0.79 -4.26 -22.21
CA ILE A 305 -1.87 -4.28 -23.20
C ILE A 305 -1.32 -5.03 -24.43
N ILE A 306 -1.52 -6.35 -24.45
CA ILE A 306 -1.34 -7.20 -25.63
C ILE A 306 -2.73 -7.51 -26.19
#